data_AF-A0A843EUN6-F1
#
_entry.id   AF-A0A843EUN6-F1
#
_cell.length_a   1.000
_cell.length_b   1.000
_cell.length_c   1.000
_cell.angle_alpha   90.00
_cell.angle_beta   90.00
_cell.angle_gamma   90.00
#
_symmetry.space_group_name_H-M   'P 1'
#
loop_
_entity.id
_entity.type
_entity.pdbx_description
1 polymer ?
#
loop_
_entity_poly.entity_id
_entity_poly.type
_entity_poly.pdbx_seq_one_letter_code
_entity_poly.pdbx_strand_id
1 'polypeptide(L)'
;MGSLANFEIKSTFNDYKDMLFKSKKYWLIYLVLIIVLGITTMNRYDVLNQHFVLLTFALVAILGVFSIVFYFLHDSDEEFYKVAFVIILIFGIMATLILPICDVSDEIEHLARAEITSQGVIIPHWTGEEMGVEGLYNHTEGERISSEKNAGAGFHSFKSYKFFSDSLGKTVFQTSHDMDKINNGDLIIESAFEQNPFFGYLPQAIGIFLAKFLDLNIIWVLWLARMCNLIFYAGIVSFAIKKTPALKLPLLAVACIPISMYQASSASIDCMIIGLSILSISYFIY
;
A
#
# COMPACT_ATOMS: atom_id res chain seq x y z
N MET A 1 -17.59 -14.84 44.79
CA MET A 1 -18.01 -15.45 43.51
C MET A 1 -17.65 -14.48 42.40
N GLY A 2 -16.80 -14.92 41.47
CA GLY A 2 -16.21 -14.09 40.42
C GLY A 2 -14.91 -14.72 39.98
N SER A 3 -15.02 -15.88 39.32
CA SER A 3 -13.90 -16.61 38.74
C SER A 3 -13.24 -15.74 37.68
N LEU A 4 -11.99 -15.36 37.94
CA LEU A 4 -11.03 -15.01 36.90
C LEU A 4 -10.85 -16.29 36.06
N ALA A 5 -11.48 -16.30 34.89
CA ALA A 5 -11.28 -17.35 33.91
C ALA A 5 -9.80 -17.35 33.53
N ASN A 6 -9.13 -18.46 33.84
CA ASN A 6 -7.76 -18.76 33.47
C ASN A 6 -7.56 -18.54 31.97
N PHE A 7 -6.73 -17.57 31.61
CA PHE A 7 -6.10 -17.52 30.31
C PHE A 7 -4.93 -18.51 30.32
N GLU A 8 -5.22 -19.81 30.22
CA GLU A 8 -4.19 -20.85 30.08
C GLU A 8 -3.69 -20.88 28.64
N ILE A 9 -2.57 -20.19 28.35
CA ILE A 9 -1.69 -20.59 27.25
C ILE A 9 -0.93 -21.83 27.75
N LYS A 10 -1.46 -23.02 27.48
CA LYS A 10 -0.76 -24.30 27.72
C LYS A 10 -0.70 -25.12 26.44
N SER A 11 -0.16 -24.53 25.37
CA SER A 11 0.37 -25.33 24.26
C SER A 11 1.66 -25.99 24.72
N THR A 12 1.69 -27.32 24.71
CA THR A 12 2.87 -28.10 25.06
C THR A 12 3.90 -28.10 23.91
N PHE A 13 5.16 -28.40 24.21
CA PHE A 13 6.19 -28.56 23.19
C PHE A 13 5.82 -29.59 22.10
N ASN A 14 5.04 -30.61 22.47
CA ASN A 14 4.53 -31.60 21.53
C ASN A 14 3.51 -31.01 20.55
N ASP A 15 2.65 -30.08 21.00
CA ASP A 15 1.68 -29.42 20.13
C ASP A 15 2.38 -28.58 19.05
N TYR A 16 3.45 -27.87 19.42
CA TYR A 16 4.29 -27.13 18.46
C TYR A 16 5.02 -28.06 17.49
N LYS A 17 5.50 -29.21 17.97
CA LYS A 17 6.15 -30.20 17.12
C LYS A 17 5.16 -30.76 16.10
N ASP A 18 3.96 -31.15 16.51
CA ASP A 18 2.94 -31.68 15.60
C ASP A 18 2.48 -30.63 14.58
N MET A 19 2.36 -29.38 15.00
CA MET A 19 2.11 -28.24 14.13
C MET A 19 3.21 -28.06 13.07
N LEU A 20 4.49 -28.19 13.45
CA LEU A 20 5.63 -28.15 12.53
C LEU A 20 5.57 -29.30 11.50
N PHE A 21 5.11 -30.49 11.90
CA PHE A 21 4.95 -31.61 10.97
C PHE A 21 3.76 -31.43 10.01
N LYS A 22 2.63 -30.89 10.48
CA LYS A 22 1.45 -30.57 9.64
C LYS A 22 1.74 -29.47 8.61
N SER A 23 2.67 -28.57 8.92
CA SER A 23 3.01 -27.39 8.11
C SER A 23 4.06 -27.62 7.01
N LYS A 24 4.63 -28.83 6.88
CA LYS A 24 5.73 -29.14 5.94
C LYS A 24 5.56 -28.62 4.52
N LYS A 25 4.35 -28.72 3.94
CA LYS A 25 4.07 -28.21 2.59
C LYS A 25 4.18 -26.68 2.49
N TYR A 26 3.76 -25.95 3.54
CA TYR A 26 3.84 -24.50 3.60
C TYR A 26 5.29 -24.04 3.78
N TRP A 27 6.10 -24.77 4.55
CA TRP A 27 7.53 -24.53 4.64
C TRP A 27 8.23 -24.67 3.29
N LEU A 28 7.87 -25.71 2.51
CA LEU A 28 8.43 -25.90 1.17
C LEU A 28 8.03 -24.75 0.23
N ILE A 29 6.75 -24.38 0.20
CA ILE A 29 6.25 -23.25 -0.61
C ILE A 29 6.99 -21.97 -0.23
N TYR A 30 7.11 -21.70 1.07
CA TYR A 30 7.78 -20.52 1.58
C TYR A 30 9.27 -20.47 1.21
N LEU A 31 9.97 -21.59 1.33
CA LEU A 31 11.37 -21.70 0.94
C LEU A 31 11.56 -21.47 -0.56
N VAL A 32 10.66 -21.99 -1.40
CA VAL A 32 10.65 -21.72 -2.85
C VAL A 32 10.42 -20.23 -3.11
N LEU A 33 9.45 -19.59 -2.43
CA LEU A 33 9.19 -18.16 -2.60
C LEU A 33 10.38 -17.28 -2.20
N ILE A 34 11.07 -17.60 -1.10
CA ILE A 34 12.30 -16.90 -0.70
C ILE A 34 13.39 -17.06 -1.76
N ILE A 35 13.57 -18.26 -2.31
CA ILE A 35 14.60 -18.51 -3.34
C ILE A 35 14.27 -17.72 -4.61
N VAL A 36 13.02 -17.76 -5.06
CA VAL A 36 12.57 -17.02 -6.24
C VAL A 36 12.76 -15.52 -6.02
N LEU A 37 12.33 -14.99 -4.87
CA LEU A 37 12.56 -13.60 -4.49
C LEU A 37 14.06 -13.28 -4.56
N GLY A 38 14.88 -14.12 -3.92
CA GLY A 38 16.35 -14.10 -3.95
C GLY A 38 16.91 -13.89 -5.34
N ILE A 39 16.51 -14.75 -6.28
CA ILE A 39 16.98 -14.73 -7.67
C ILE A 39 16.49 -13.47 -8.39
N THR A 40 15.23 -13.06 -8.20
CA THR A 40 14.65 -11.90 -8.87
C THR A 40 15.21 -10.56 -8.40
N THR A 41 15.69 -10.48 -7.16
CA THR A 41 16.36 -9.29 -6.60
C THR A 41 17.85 -9.25 -6.89
N MET A 42 18.41 -10.19 -7.67
CA MET A 42 19.83 -10.15 -8.06
C MET A 42 20.04 -9.14 -9.19
N ASN A 43 20.04 -7.84 -8.89
CA ASN A 43 20.40 -6.80 -9.85
C ASN A 43 21.78 -6.19 -9.53
N ARG A 44 22.44 -5.56 -10.52
CA ARG A 44 23.79 -4.96 -10.35
C ARG A 44 23.83 -3.90 -9.24
N TYR A 45 22.73 -3.20 -9.01
CA TYR A 45 22.60 -2.20 -7.93
C TYR A 45 22.49 -2.86 -6.54
N ASP A 46 21.86 -4.03 -6.43
CA ASP A 46 21.70 -4.77 -5.17
C ASP A 46 23.00 -5.41 -4.70
N VAL A 47 23.89 -5.77 -5.63
CA VAL A 47 25.24 -6.25 -5.34
C VAL A 47 26.11 -5.19 -4.64
N LEU A 48 25.78 -3.89 -4.80
CA LEU A 48 26.50 -2.78 -4.16
C LEU A 48 26.01 -2.49 -2.73
N ASN A 49 24.79 -2.90 -2.36
CA ASN A 49 24.18 -2.69 -1.03
C ASN A 49 23.84 -4.01 -0.32
N GLN A 50 24.82 -4.91 -0.25
CA GLN A 50 24.65 -6.29 0.23
C GLN A 50 24.03 -6.37 1.64
N HIS A 51 24.37 -5.44 2.53
CA HIS A 51 23.83 -5.40 3.89
C HIS A 51 22.31 -5.17 3.92
N PHE A 52 21.81 -4.24 3.10
CA PHE A 52 20.38 -3.93 3.04
C PHE A 52 19.56 -5.13 2.52
N VAL A 53 20.08 -5.76 1.46
CA VAL A 53 19.47 -6.95 0.86
C VAL A 53 19.43 -8.09 1.87
N LEU A 54 20.55 -8.41 2.53
CA LEU A 54 20.62 -9.46 3.55
C LEU A 54 19.69 -9.20 4.74
N LEU A 55 19.60 -7.96 5.21
CA LEU A 55 18.68 -7.57 6.28
C LEU A 55 17.22 -7.74 5.86
N THR A 56 16.89 -7.37 4.62
CA THR A 56 15.54 -7.54 4.06
C THR A 56 15.19 -9.02 3.97
N PHE A 57 16.09 -9.87 3.48
CA PHE A 57 15.89 -11.33 3.45
C PHE A 57 15.73 -11.93 4.84
N ALA A 58 16.56 -11.53 5.81
CA ALA A 58 16.44 -11.99 7.18
C ALA A 58 15.10 -11.56 7.81
N LEU A 59 14.66 -10.34 7.55
CA LEU A 59 13.37 -9.84 8.04
C LEU A 59 12.21 -10.61 7.39
N VAL A 60 12.21 -10.77 6.07
CA VAL A 60 11.21 -11.58 5.34
C VAL A 60 11.17 -13.00 5.88
N ALA A 61 12.34 -13.62 6.13
CA ALA A 61 12.49 -14.96 6.72
C ALA A 61 11.77 -15.07 8.09
N ILE A 62 12.02 -14.09 8.97
CA ILE A 62 11.41 -14.04 10.30
C ILE A 62 9.89 -13.83 10.21
N LEU A 63 9.44 -12.90 9.35
CA LEU A 63 8.02 -12.60 9.18
C LEU A 63 7.24 -13.78 8.59
N GLY A 64 7.83 -14.56 7.68
CA GLY A 64 7.15 -15.74 7.14
C GLY A 64 7.11 -16.92 8.11
N VAL A 65 8.18 -17.14 8.91
CA VAL A 65 8.12 -18.07 10.05
C VAL A 65 6.99 -17.69 10.99
N PHE A 66 6.93 -16.41 11.38
CA PHE A 66 5.84 -15.88 12.21
C PHE A 66 4.47 -16.10 11.56
N SER A 67 4.33 -15.84 10.27
CA SER A 67 3.07 -16.00 9.53
C SER A 67 2.58 -17.45 9.50
N ILE A 68 3.50 -18.41 9.30
CA ILE A 68 3.17 -19.84 9.31
C ILE A 68 2.70 -20.24 10.72
N VAL A 69 3.45 -19.86 11.76
CA VAL A 69 3.05 -20.15 13.15
C VAL A 69 1.71 -19.51 13.48
N PHE A 70 1.51 -18.24 13.11
CA PHE A 70 0.27 -17.51 13.37
C PHE A 70 -0.93 -18.12 12.65
N TYR A 71 -0.76 -18.58 11.40
CA TYR A 71 -1.76 -19.31 10.63
C TYR A 71 -2.22 -20.55 11.40
N PHE A 72 -1.30 -21.39 11.88
CA PHE A 72 -1.68 -22.63 12.55
C PHE A 72 -2.25 -22.43 13.96
N LEU A 73 -1.93 -21.31 14.62
CA LEU A 73 -2.56 -20.94 15.89
C LEU A 73 -4.00 -20.45 15.70
N HIS A 74 -4.39 -20.04 14.49
CA HIS A 74 -5.70 -19.47 14.17
C HIS A 74 -6.29 -20.10 12.89
N ASP A 75 -6.05 -21.41 12.65
CA ASP A 75 -6.48 -22.11 11.43
C ASP A 75 -7.98 -22.47 11.44
N SER A 76 -8.70 -22.09 12.50
CA SER A 76 -10.15 -22.24 12.60
C SER A 76 -10.88 -21.27 11.67
N ASP A 77 -12.01 -21.71 11.12
CA ASP A 77 -12.80 -20.89 10.17
C ASP A 77 -13.30 -19.57 10.77
N GLU A 78 -13.53 -19.54 12.10
CA GLU A 78 -13.98 -18.37 12.84
C GLU A 78 -12.85 -17.35 13.04
N GLU A 79 -11.59 -17.78 13.10
CA GLU A 79 -10.45 -16.91 13.38
C GLU A 79 -9.59 -16.60 12.17
N PHE A 80 -9.80 -17.30 11.05
CA PHE A 80 -8.99 -17.16 9.84
C PHE A 80 -8.91 -15.73 9.29
N TYR A 81 -9.92 -14.89 9.55
CA TYR A 81 -9.89 -13.47 9.19
C TYR A 81 -8.79 -12.68 9.92
N LYS A 82 -8.40 -13.10 11.12
CA LYS A 82 -7.28 -12.53 11.88
C LYS A 82 -5.96 -12.83 11.17
N VAL A 83 -5.81 -14.04 10.63
CA VAL A 83 -4.64 -14.45 9.82
C VAL A 83 -4.51 -13.55 8.60
N ALA A 84 -5.61 -13.32 7.88
CA ALA A 84 -5.64 -12.40 6.75
C ALA A 84 -5.17 -10.99 7.13
N PHE A 85 -5.75 -10.42 8.20
CA PHE A 85 -5.41 -9.07 8.67
C PHE A 85 -3.93 -8.95 9.05
N VAL A 86 -3.42 -9.88 9.86
CA VAL A 86 -2.05 -9.84 10.37
C VAL A 86 -1.03 -10.02 9.25
N ILE A 87 -1.22 -10.99 8.35
CA ILE A 87 -0.28 -11.25 7.25
C ILE A 87 -0.20 -10.04 6.31
N ILE A 88 -1.35 -9.46 5.93
CA ILE A 88 -1.36 -8.27 5.05
C ILE A 88 -0.65 -7.10 5.74
N LEU A 89 -0.93 -6.85 7.03
CA LEU A 89 -0.30 -5.75 7.74
C LEU A 89 1.22 -5.90 7.87
N ILE A 90 1.73 -7.06 8.32
CA ILE A 90 3.18 -7.20 8.56
C ILE A 90 3.99 -7.06 7.28
N PHE A 91 3.53 -7.68 6.18
CA PHE A 91 4.23 -7.60 4.90
C PHE A 91 4.02 -6.25 4.22
N GLY A 92 2.83 -5.67 4.33
CA GLY A 92 2.53 -4.36 3.77
C GLY A 92 3.23 -3.21 4.50
N ILE A 93 3.39 -3.27 5.83
CA ILE A 93 4.14 -2.24 6.58
C ILE A 93 5.61 -2.28 6.16
N MET A 94 6.17 -3.49 6.07
CA MET A 94 7.54 -3.68 5.58
C MET A 94 7.68 -3.10 4.16
N ALA A 95 6.77 -3.43 3.24
CA ALA A 95 6.78 -2.89 1.88
C ALA A 95 6.65 -1.36 1.88
N THR A 96 5.68 -0.79 2.60
CA THR A 96 5.44 0.67 2.71
C THR A 96 6.72 1.46 3.02
N LEU A 97 7.57 0.93 3.91
CA LEU A 97 8.80 1.58 4.36
C LEU A 97 9.99 1.36 3.41
N ILE A 98 10.04 0.22 2.73
CA ILE A 98 11.15 -0.17 1.85
C ILE A 98 10.96 0.38 0.43
N LEU A 99 9.70 0.47 -0.03
CA LEU A 99 9.38 0.87 -1.39
C LEU A 99 9.91 2.28 -1.70
N PRO A 100 10.60 2.47 -2.83
CA PRO A 100 11.06 3.79 -3.24
C PRO A 100 9.90 4.79 -3.37
N ILE A 101 10.25 6.06 -3.38
CA ILE A 101 9.31 7.18 -3.41
C ILE A 101 8.54 7.13 -4.74
N CYS A 102 7.21 6.98 -4.65
CA CYS A 102 6.29 6.98 -5.79
C CYS A 102 6.67 6.03 -6.95
N ASP A 103 7.24 4.87 -6.63
CA ASP A 103 7.68 3.86 -7.62
C ASP A 103 6.57 2.87 -8.00
N VAL A 104 5.47 2.84 -7.24
CA VAL A 104 4.30 2.06 -7.64
C VAL A 104 3.63 2.72 -8.85
N SER A 105 3.11 1.90 -9.78
CA SER A 105 2.46 2.38 -11.00
C SER A 105 1.46 3.50 -10.69
N ASP A 106 1.67 4.65 -11.33
CA ASP A 106 0.86 5.87 -11.21
C ASP A 106 0.67 6.40 -9.78
N GLU A 107 1.51 5.98 -8.82
CA GLU A 107 1.36 6.35 -7.40
C GLU A 107 1.45 7.85 -7.17
N ILE A 108 2.26 8.55 -7.97
CA ILE A 108 2.40 10.01 -7.87
C ILE A 108 1.10 10.74 -8.21
N GLU A 109 0.40 10.30 -9.25
CA GLU A 109 -0.90 10.82 -9.67
C GLU A 109 -1.97 10.54 -8.59
N HIS A 110 -1.92 9.34 -8.02
CA HIS A 110 -2.80 8.98 -6.90
C HIS A 110 -2.51 9.77 -5.63
N LEU A 111 -1.23 10.05 -5.34
CA LEU A 111 -0.81 10.87 -4.21
C LEU A 111 -1.29 12.31 -4.37
N ALA A 112 -1.20 12.88 -5.58
CA ALA A 112 -1.78 14.18 -5.92
C ALA A 112 -3.27 14.23 -5.58
N ARG A 113 -4.05 13.28 -6.11
CA ARG A 113 -5.49 13.25 -5.84
C ARG A 113 -5.82 12.98 -4.37
N ALA A 114 -5.08 12.11 -3.69
CA ALA A 114 -5.22 11.90 -2.25
C ALA A 114 -4.93 13.16 -1.45
N GLU A 115 -3.93 13.94 -1.87
CA GLU A 115 -3.57 15.19 -1.21
C GLU A 115 -4.67 16.25 -1.37
N ILE A 116 -5.21 16.42 -2.57
CA ILE A 116 -6.34 17.32 -2.81
C ILE A 116 -7.56 16.90 -1.96
N THR A 117 -7.81 15.60 -1.88
CA THR A 117 -8.86 15.03 -1.00
C THR A 117 -8.60 15.32 0.47
N SER A 118 -7.33 15.31 0.92
CA SER A 118 -6.95 15.62 2.31
C SER A 118 -7.26 17.07 2.73
N GLN A 119 -7.39 17.97 1.76
CA GLN A 119 -7.80 19.36 1.97
C GLN A 119 -9.33 19.54 2.01
N GLY A 120 -10.10 18.46 1.84
CA GLY A 120 -11.56 18.51 1.77
C GLY A 120 -12.12 18.87 0.39
N VAL A 121 -11.28 18.86 -0.66
CA VAL A 121 -11.71 19.15 -2.04
C VAL A 121 -12.29 17.90 -2.69
N ILE A 122 -13.62 17.89 -2.80
CA ILE A 122 -14.39 16.77 -3.36
C ILE A 122 -14.29 16.74 -4.89
N ILE A 123 -14.48 17.90 -5.52
CA ILE A 123 -14.40 18.10 -6.97
C ILE A 123 -13.26 19.09 -7.22
N PRO A 124 -12.10 18.63 -7.70
CA PRO A 124 -10.98 19.51 -8.01
C PRO A 124 -11.33 20.47 -9.14
N HIS A 125 -10.92 21.73 -9.00
CA HIS A 125 -11.11 22.76 -10.02
C HIS A 125 -9.96 22.72 -11.04
N TRP A 126 -10.30 22.65 -12.32
CA TRP A 126 -9.33 22.70 -13.43
C TRP A 126 -9.00 24.15 -13.76
N THR A 127 -7.74 24.55 -13.57
CA THR A 127 -7.32 25.95 -13.78
C THR A 127 -7.37 26.38 -15.25
N GLY A 128 -7.36 25.43 -16.18
CA GLY A 128 -7.44 25.74 -17.61
C GLY A 128 -8.78 26.35 -18.04
N GLU A 129 -9.86 26.19 -17.26
CA GLU A 129 -11.14 26.88 -17.54
C GLU A 129 -10.97 28.40 -17.55
N GLU A 130 -10.17 28.93 -16.63
CA GLU A 130 -9.89 30.37 -16.51
C GLU A 130 -8.99 30.87 -17.65
N MET A 131 -8.20 29.97 -18.22
CA MET A 131 -7.31 30.24 -19.35
C MET A 131 -7.99 30.03 -20.70
N GLY A 132 -9.23 29.54 -20.72
CA GLY A 132 -9.95 29.18 -21.94
C GLY A 132 -9.37 27.96 -22.67
N VAL A 133 -8.74 27.03 -21.95
CA VAL A 133 -8.15 25.81 -22.52
C VAL A 133 -8.83 24.56 -21.99
N GLU A 134 -9.22 23.67 -22.90
CA GLU A 134 -10.00 22.47 -22.57
C GLU A 134 -9.17 21.29 -22.03
N GLY A 135 -7.84 21.36 -22.12
CA GLY A 135 -6.97 20.27 -21.70
C GLY A 135 -5.55 20.72 -21.38
N LEU A 136 -4.77 19.80 -20.80
CA LEU A 136 -3.37 20.05 -20.43
C LEU A 136 -2.48 20.31 -21.65
N TYR A 137 -2.76 19.65 -22.77
CA TYR A 137 -1.99 19.77 -24.00
C TYR A 137 -2.65 20.76 -24.97
N ASN A 138 -1.82 21.60 -25.59
CA ASN A 138 -2.23 22.56 -26.59
C ASN A 138 -2.42 21.86 -27.93
N HIS A 139 -3.66 21.49 -28.26
CA HIS A 139 -3.97 20.92 -29.56
C HIS A 139 -4.22 22.03 -30.57
N THR A 140 -3.33 22.19 -31.56
CA THR A 140 -3.60 22.99 -32.75
C THR A 140 -4.76 22.37 -33.53
N GLU A 141 -5.59 23.17 -34.18
CA GLU A 141 -6.76 22.68 -34.94
C GLU A 141 -6.37 21.53 -35.88
N GLY A 142 -6.91 20.34 -35.63
CA GLY A 142 -6.70 19.13 -36.42
C GLY A 142 -5.63 18.15 -35.90
N GLU A 143 -4.84 18.51 -34.89
CA GLU A 143 -3.81 17.64 -34.32
C GLU A 143 -4.35 16.78 -33.17
N ARG A 144 -4.36 15.46 -33.39
CA ARG A 144 -4.77 14.49 -32.35
C ARG A 144 -3.78 14.33 -31.20
N ILE A 145 -2.53 14.74 -31.38
CA ILE A 145 -1.45 14.60 -30.40
C ILE A 145 -0.65 15.89 -30.40
N SER A 146 -0.40 16.46 -29.22
CA SER A 146 0.49 17.60 -29.03
C SER A 146 1.46 17.31 -27.88
N SER A 147 2.70 17.77 -28.02
CA SER A 147 3.68 17.75 -26.92
C SER A 147 3.81 19.10 -26.21
N GLU A 148 3.15 20.14 -26.71
CA GLU A 148 3.13 21.45 -26.06
C GLU A 148 2.06 21.48 -24.97
N LYS A 149 2.44 21.92 -23.77
CA LYS A 149 1.52 22.04 -22.63
C LYS A 149 0.98 23.46 -22.51
N ASN A 150 -0.27 23.58 -22.08
CA ASN A 150 -0.86 24.84 -21.67
C ASN A 150 -0.25 25.24 -20.31
N ALA A 151 0.79 26.08 -20.35
CA ALA A 151 1.54 26.47 -19.17
C ALA A 151 0.64 27.13 -18.11
N GLY A 152 0.54 26.54 -16.92
CA GLY A 152 -0.32 27.01 -15.83
C GLY A 152 -1.70 26.33 -15.75
N ALA A 153 -2.03 25.47 -16.72
CA ALA A 153 -3.23 24.63 -16.66
C ALA A 153 -2.95 23.35 -15.85
N GLY A 154 -3.78 23.07 -14.85
CA GLY A 154 -3.57 21.98 -13.91
C GLY A 154 -4.58 21.98 -12.77
N PHE A 155 -4.18 21.38 -11.65
CA PHE A 155 -4.93 21.36 -10.41
C PHE A 155 -4.10 21.93 -9.27
N HIS A 156 -4.75 22.63 -8.34
CA HIS A 156 -4.09 23.13 -7.14
C HIS A 156 -3.76 22.00 -6.17
N SER A 157 -2.51 21.96 -5.71
CA SER A 157 -2.00 21.06 -4.69
C SER A 157 -0.95 21.79 -3.84
N PHE A 158 -0.37 21.10 -2.86
CA PHE A 158 0.71 21.62 -2.03
C PHE A 158 2.09 21.63 -2.73
N LYS A 159 2.94 22.61 -2.38
CA LYS A 159 4.28 22.78 -2.93
C LYS A 159 5.22 21.63 -2.62
N SER A 160 5.00 20.94 -1.50
CA SER A 160 5.71 19.71 -1.15
C SER A 160 5.48 18.57 -2.15
N TYR A 161 4.45 18.60 -3.00
CA TYR A 161 4.27 17.63 -4.07
C TYR A 161 5.53 17.48 -4.94
N LYS A 162 6.22 18.59 -5.20
CA LYS A 162 7.42 18.62 -6.05
C LYS A 162 8.53 17.69 -5.56
N PHE A 163 8.68 17.51 -4.25
CA PHE A 163 9.66 16.57 -3.70
C PHE A 163 9.42 15.14 -4.20
N PHE A 164 8.16 14.70 -4.24
CA PHE A 164 7.80 13.36 -4.69
C PHE A 164 8.06 13.18 -6.19
N SER A 165 7.76 14.21 -6.99
CA SER A 165 8.09 14.24 -8.42
C SER A 165 9.59 14.19 -8.68
N ASP A 166 10.39 15.00 -7.97
CA ASP A 166 11.84 15.09 -8.16
C ASP A 166 12.59 13.85 -7.59
N SER A 167 11.92 13.09 -6.71
CA SER A 167 12.47 11.92 -6.02
C SER A 167 11.89 10.59 -6.50
N LEU A 168 11.14 10.60 -7.60
CA LEU A 168 10.49 9.40 -8.14
C LEU A 168 11.49 8.26 -8.38
N GLY A 169 11.18 7.07 -7.86
CA GLY A 169 12.02 5.88 -7.93
C GLY A 169 13.24 5.89 -7.00
N LYS A 170 13.47 6.95 -6.21
CA LYS A 170 14.57 7.01 -5.23
C LYS A 170 14.11 6.47 -3.87
N THR A 171 15.01 5.79 -3.18
CA THR A 171 14.83 5.45 -1.76
C THR A 171 15.08 6.68 -0.88
N VAL A 172 14.61 6.64 0.37
CA VAL A 172 14.89 7.70 1.37
C VAL A 172 16.38 7.89 1.65
N PHE A 173 17.21 6.88 1.38
CA PHE A 173 18.66 6.96 1.52
C PHE A 173 19.35 7.66 0.34
N GLN A 174 18.61 7.95 -0.74
CA GLN A 174 19.10 8.58 -1.96
C GLN A 174 18.58 10.03 -2.10
N THR A 175 17.90 10.55 -1.08
CA THR A 175 17.38 11.92 -1.01
C THR A 175 18.05 12.71 0.11
N SER A 176 18.13 14.03 -0.04
CA SER A 176 18.64 14.94 0.98
C SER A 176 17.57 15.81 1.65
N HIS A 177 16.32 15.72 1.17
CA HIS A 177 15.21 16.61 1.49
C HIS A 177 13.98 15.87 2.07
N ASP A 178 14.10 14.57 2.33
CA ASP A 178 13.02 13.75 2.91
C ASP A 178 12.64 14.18 4.33
N MET A 179 13.55 14.85 5.04
CA MET A 179 13.35 15.36 6.39
C MET A 179 12.89 16.83 6.43
N ASP A 180 12.71 17.48 5.27
CA ASP A 180 12.24 18.87 5.20
C ASP A 180 10.80 18.97 5.72
N LYS A 181 10.44 20.15 6.23
CA LYS A 181 9.06 20.43 6.68
C LYS A 181 8.09 20.46 5.51
N ILE A 182 6.84 20.06 5.77
CA ILE A 182 5.76 20.11 4.78
C ILE A 182 5.47 21.56 4.41
N ASN A 183 5.55 21.87 3.12
CA ASN A 183 5.24 23.16 2.54
C ASN A 183 3.84 23.11 1.91
N ASN A 184 2.86 23.67 2.63
CA ASN A 184 1.46 23.79 2.18
C ASN A 184 1.23 24.99 1.26
N GLY A 185 2.27 25.66 0.76
CA GLY A 185 2.12 26.67 -0.27
C GLY A 185 1.48 26.09 -1.52
N ASP A 186 0.85 26.95 -2.32
CA ASP A 186 0.14 26.53 -3.52
C ASP A 186 1.09 26.15 -4.66
N LEU A 187 0.74 25.09 -5.40
CA LEU A 187 1.42 24.61 -6.59
C LEU A 187 0.40 24.04 -7.57
N ILE A 188 0.47 24.48 -8.81
CA ILE A 188 -0.30 23.86 -9.90
C ILE A 188 0.44 22.61 -10.35
N ILE A 189 -0.24 21.48 -10.26
CA ILE A 189 0.25 20.18 -10.69
C ILE A 189 -0.47 19.74 -11.96
N GLU A 190 0.26 19.01 -12.78
CA GLU A 190 -0.25 18.42 -14.00
C GLU A 190 -0.56 16.96 -13.69
N SER A 191 -1.84 16.62 -13.60
CA SER A 191 -2.26 15.25 -13.34
C SER A 191 -3.58 14.98 -14.05
N ALA A 192 -3.78 13.72 -14.42
CA ALA A 192 -4.97 13.27 -15.15
C ALA A 192 -5.99 12.60 -14.21
N PHE A 193 -5.63 12.34 -12.96
CA PHE A 193 -6.38 11.45 -12.06
C PHE A 193 -7.26 12.23 -11.07
N GLU A 194 -7.27 13.56 -11.13
CA GLU A 194 -8.05 14.40 -10.23
C GLU A 194 -9.55 14.22 -10.38
N GLN A 195 -9.96 13.78 -11.57
CA GLN A 195 -11.34 13.46 -11.90
C GLN A 195 -11.82 12.18 -11.20
N ASN A 196 -10.90 11.35 -10.68
CA ASN A 196 -11.27 10.14 -9.97
C ASN A 196 -12.07 10.48 -8.70
N PRO A 197 -13.09 9.67 -8.35
CA PRO A 197 -13.94 9.97 -7.21
C PRO A 197 -13.17 10.00 -5.88
N PHE A 198 -13.36 11.08 -5.11
CA PHE A 198 -12.63 11.33 -3.86
C PHE A 198 -12.73 10.20 -2.84
N PHE A 199 -13.85 9.47 -2.81
CA PHE A 199 -14.10 8.42 -1.82
C PHE A 199 -13.11 7.26 -1.91
N GLY A 200 -12.52 7.04 -3.09
CA GLY A 200 -11.47 6.06 -3.30
C GLY A 200 -10.15 6.41 -2.64
N TYR A 201 -9.96 7.70 -2.33
CA TYR A 201 -8.74 8.25 -1.75
C TYR A 201 -8.86 8.59 -0.27
N LEU A 202 -10.01 8.32 0.36
CA LEU A 202 -10.23 8.64 1.77
C LEU A 202 -9.17 8.02 2.70
N PRO A 203 -8.78 6.74 2.56
CA PRO A 203 -7.74 6.16 3.41
C PRO A 203 -6.41 6.93 3.35
N GLN A 204 -5.93 7.21 2.14
CA GLN A 204 -4.68 7.91 1.87
C GLN A 204 -4.77 9.37 2.34
N ALA A 205 -5.89 10.03 2.05
CA ALA A 205 -6.16 11.41 2.45
C ALA A 205 -6.15 11.59 3.97
N ILE A 206 -6.68 10.62 4.73
CA ILE A 206 -6.58 10.61 6.21
C ILE A 206 -5.12 10.57 6.64
N GLY A 207 -4.30 9.71 6.03
CA GLY A 207 -2.87 9.64 6.32
C GLY A 207 -2.14 10.95 6.05
N ILE A 208 -2.39 11.56 4.90
CA ILE A 208 -1.82 12.87 4.51
C ILE A 208 -2.27 13.97 5.47
N PHE A 209 -3.56 14.00 5.81
CA PHE A 209 -4.11 14.95 6.77
C PHE A 209 -3.42 14.81 8.13
N LEU A 210 -3.22 13.59 8.63
CA LEU A 210 -2.52 13.34 9.89
C LEU A 210 -1.06 13.81 9.83
N ALA A 211 -0.35 13.59 8.72
CA ALA A 211 1.03 14.07 8.55
C ALA A 211 1.10 15.60 8.64
N LYS A 212 0.19 16.30 7.96
CA LYS A 212 0.09 17.77 7.97
C LYS A 212 -0.33 18.30 9.35
N PHE A 213 -1.34 17.68 9.97
CA PHE A 213 -1.88 18.08 11.27
C PHE A 213 -0.86 17.95 12.39
N LEU A 214 -0.04 16.89 12.36
CA LEU A 214 1.02 16.65 13.34
C LEU A 214 2.32 17.40 13.03
N ASP A 215 2.35 18.22 11.97
CA ASP A 215 3.52 18.97 11.50
C ASP A 215 4.77 18.06 11.33
N LEU A 216 4.56 16.89 10.74
CA LEU A 216 5.64 15.95 10.44
C LEU A 216 6.49 16.47 9.26
N ASN A 217 7.62 15.79 9.01
CA ASN A 217 8.40 16.05 7.80
C ASN A 217 7.72 15.48 6.54
N ILE A 218 8.25 15.85 5.39
CA ILE A 218 7.64 15.58 4.09
C ILE A 218 7.51 14.08 3.78
N ILE A 219 8.47 13.23 4.16
CA ILE A 219 8.37 11.79 3.86
C ILE A 219 7.19 11.11 4.60
N TRP A 220 6.82 11.62 5.78
CA TRP A 220 5.66 11.11 6.52
C TRP A 220 4.33 11.30 5.80
N VAL A 221 4.23 12.25 4.86
CA VAL A 221 3.05 12.39 4.01
C VAL A 221 2.82 11.12 3.20
N LEU A 222 3.87 10.60 2.57
CA LEU A 222 3.80 9.37 1.78
C LEU A 222 3.62 8.15 2.68
N TRP A 223 4.40 8.03 3.75
CA TRP A 223 4.31 6.86 4.64
C TRP A 223 2.95 6.76 5.33
N LEU A 224 2.39 7.85 5.85
CA LEU A 224 1.06 7.78 6.47
C LEU A 224 -0.04 7.56 5.43
N ALA A 225 0.08 8.12 4.21
CA ALA A 225 -0.85 7.80 3.12
C ALA A 225 -0.88 6.29 2.83
N ARG A 226 0.30 5.70 2.61
CA ARG A 226 0.48 4.25 2.38
C ARG A 226 -0.01 3.41 3.54
N MET A 227 0.34 3.77 4.78
CA MET A 227 -0.06 3.02 5.98
C MET A 227 -1.57 3.02 6.19
N CYS A 228 -2.23 4.17 6.04
CA CYS A 228 -3.69 4.24 6.15
C CYS A 228 -4.37 3.45 5.04
N ASN A 229 -3.83 3.49 3.81
CA ASN A 229 -4.32 2.69 2.70
C ASN A 229 -4.24 1.18 2.98
N LEU A 230 -3.08 0.74 3.46
CA LEU A 230 -2.81 -0.64 3.83
C LEU A 230 -3.75 -1.13 4.94
N ILE A 231 -3.93 -0.34 6.00
CA ILE A 231 -4.82 -0.69 7.12
C ILE A 231 -6.26 -0.87 6.61
N PHE A 232 -6.71 0.00 5.72
CA PHE A 232 -8.04 -0.09 5.14
C PHE A 232 -8.19 -1.33 4.24
N TYR A 233 -7.21 -1.59 3.38
CA TYR A 233 -7.15 -2.80 2.56
C TYR A 233 -7.17 -4.08 3.41
N ALA A 234 -6.31 -4.16 4.44
CA ALA A 234 -6.25 -5.28 5.36
C ALA A 234 -7.61 -5.47 6.08
N GLY A 235 -8.26 -4.38 6.49
CA GLY A 235 -9.58 -4.40 7.10
C GLY A 235 -10.66 -4.94 6.17
N ILE A 236 -10.73 -4.45 4.93
CA ILE A 236 -11.69 -4.92 3.91
C ILE A 236 -11.49 -6.40 3.60
N VAL A 237 -10.25 -6.82 3.33
CA VAL A 237 -9.95 -8.22 3.00
C VAL A 237 -10.25 -9.11 4.20
N SER A 238 -9.83 -8.71 5.41
CA SER A 238 -10.15 -9.46 6.62
C SER A 238 -11.66 -9.62 6.80
N PHE A 239 -12.43 -8.55 6.58
CA PHE A 239 -13.89 -8.63 6.62
C PHE A 239 -14.46 -9.55 5.53
N ALA A 240 -13.93 -9.51 4.31
CA ALA A 240 -14.32 -10.42 3.22
C ALA A 240 -14.08 -11.89 3.60
N ILE A 241 -12.93 -12.20 4.19
CA ILE A 241 -12.56 -13.54 4.66
C ILE A 241 -13.42 -13.99 5.84
N LYS A 242 -13.82 -13.08 6.72
CA LYS A 242 -14.77 -13.37 7.80
C LYS A 242 -16.14 -13.73 7.23
N LYS A 243 -16.57 -13.05 6.17
CA LYS A 243 -17.91 -13.19 5.60
C LYS A 243 -18.08 -14.41 4.70
N THR A 244 -17.05 -14.76 3.91
CA THR A 244 -17.14 -15.86 2.95
C THR A 244 -17.36 -17.22 3.66
N PRO A 245 -18.29 -18.06 3.18
CA PRO A 245 -18.51 -19.40 3.75
C PRO A 245 -17.45 -20.41 3.28
N ALA A 246 -16.85 -20.20 2.11
CA ALA A 246 -15.85 -21.07 1.51
C ALA A 246 -14.72 -20.26 0.83
N LEU A 247 -13.68 -20.96 0.36
CA LEU A 247 -12.56 -20.38 -0.40
C LEU A 247 -11.77 -19.27 0.33
N LYS A 248 -11.77 -19.28 1.67
CA LYS A 248 -11.03 -18.33 2.50
C LYS A 248 -9.54 -18.26 2.12
N LEU A 249 -8.88 -19.42 2.02
CA LEU A 249 -7.45 -19.49 1.67
C LEU A 249 -7.16 -19.01 0.23
N PRO A 250 -7.90 -19.44 -0.82
CA PRO A 250 -7.77 -18.86 -2.15
C PRO A 250 -7.96 -17.35 -2.22
N LEU A 251 -8.99 -16.81 -1.56
CA LEU A 251 -9.23 -15.36 -1.53
C LEU A 251 -8.09 -14.61 -0.83
N LEU A 252 -7.56 -15.15 0.28
CA LEU A 252 -6.39 -14.60 0.94
C LEU A 252 -5.14 -14.68 0.04
N ALA A 253 -4.96 -15.78 -0.68
CA ALA A 253 -3.84 -15.93 -1.61
C ALA A 253 -3.88 -14.86 -2.70
N VAL A 254 -5.06 -14.58 -3.28
CA VAL A 254 -5.25 -13.49 -4.24
C VAL A 254 -4.97 -12.13 -3.59
N ALA A 255 -5.43 -11.90 -2.36
CA ALA A 255 -5.16 -10.64 -1.66
C ALA A 255 -3.67 -10.39 -1.38
N CYS A 256 -2.89 -11.46 -1.28
CA CYS A 256 -1.47 -11.42 -0.91
C CYS A 256 -0.52 -11.64 -2.10
N ILE A 257 -1.00 -11.71 -3.34
CA ILE A 257 -0.08 -11.76 -4.50
C ILE A 257 0.76 -10.47 -4.56
N PRO A 258 1.97 -10.52 -5.16
CA PRO A 258 2.88 -9.38 -5.17
C PRO A 258 2.25 -8.07 -5.63
N ILE A 259 1.47 -8.08 -6.72
CA ILE A 259 0.86 -6.85 -7.25
C ILE A 259 -0.20 -6.27 -6.30
N SER A 260 -1.00 -7.10 -5.63
CA SER A 260 -2.01 -6.63 -4.67
C SER A 260 -1.35 -6.04 -3.43
N MET A 261 -0.28 -6.66 -2.93
CA MET A 261 0.51 -6.12 -1.81
C MET A 261 1.26 -4.85 -2.18
N TYR A 262 1.77 -4.76 -3.41
CA TYR A 262 2.45 -3.58 -3.95
C TYR A 262 1.49 -2.38 -4.01
N GLN A 263 0.26 -2.60 -4.52
CA GLN A 263 -0.78 -1.56 -4.52
C GLN A 263 -1.30 -1.23 -3.13
N ALA A 264 -1.48 -2.22 -2.25
CA ALA A 264 -1.92 -1.98 -0.87
C ALA A 264 -0.90 -1.18 -0.04
N SER A 265 0.38 -1.23 -0.41
CA SER A 265 1.47 -0.53 0.26
C SER A 265 1.84 0.79 -0.44
N SER A 266 0.98 1.28 -1.33
CA SER A 266 1.16 2.53 -2.09
C SER A 266 0.07 3.54 -1.74
N ALA A 267 0.17 4.77 -2.27
CA ALA A 267 -0.92 5.76 -2.22
C ALA A 267 -2.00 5.53 -3.29
N SER A 268 -1.99 4.41 -4.02
CA SER A 268 -2.93 4.13 -5.11
C SER A 268 -4.35 3.81 -4.63
N ILE A 269 -5.34 4.22 -5.41
CA ILE A 269 -6.74 3.81 -5.27
C ILE A 269 -6.96 2.33 -5.64
N ASP A 270 -6.03 1.72 -6.40
CA ASP A 270 -6.18 0.38 -6.93
C ASP A 270 -6.36 -0.67 -5.83
N CYS A 271 -5.72 -0.50 -4.68
CA CYS A 271 -5.90 -1.43 -3.58
C CYS A 271 -7.34 -1.40 -3.04
N MET A 272 -8.02 -0.24 -3.06
CA MET A 272 -9.42 -0.15 -2.66
C MET A 272 -10.30 -0.89 -3.67
N ILE A 273 -10.01 -0.76 -4.97
CA ILE A 273 -10.71 -1.51 -6.03
C ILE A 273 -10.49 -3.03 -5.84
N ILE A 274 -9.25 -3.46 -5.61
CA ILE A 274 -8.92 -4.88 -5.38
C ILE A 274 -9.63 -5.40 -4.12
N GLY A 275 -9.54 -4.68 -3.00
CA GLY A 275 -10.16 -5.08 -1.74
C GLY A 275 -11.68 -5.19 -1.84
N LEU A 276 -12.33 -4.19 -2.45
CA LEU A 276 -13.77 -4.21 -2.68
C LEU A 276 -14.20 -5.28 -3.68
N SER A 277 -13.36 -5.62 -4.67
CA SER A 277 -13.60 -6.74 -5.58
C SER A 277 -13.59 -8.08 -4.84
N ILE A 278 -12.59 -8.29 -3.97
CA ILE A 278 -12.50 -9.49 -3.12
C ILE A 278 -13.71 -9.58 -2.18
N LEU A 279 -14.10 -8.46 -1.57
CA LEU A 279 -15.31 -8.38 -0.75
C LEU A 279 -16.57 -8.69 -1.56
N SER A 280 -16.69 -8.17 -2.78
CA SER A 280 -17.85 -8.45 -3.64
C SER A 280 -17.92 -9.93 -3.96
N ILE A 281 -16.81 -10.56 -4.34
CA ILE A 281 -16.73 -12.01 -4.60
C ILE A 281 -17.13 -12.82 -3.36
N SER A 282 -16.70 -12.41 -2.15
CA SER A 282 -17.04 -13.15 -0.93
C SER A 282 -18.54 -13.20 -0.63
N TYR A 283 -19.30 -12.19 -1.07
CA TYR A 283 -20.77 -12.17 -0.97
C TYR A 283 -21.47 -13.08 -1.97
N PHE A 284 -20.82 -13.45 -3.08
CA PHE A 284 -21.40 -14.31 -4.12
C PHE A 284 -21.05 -15.80 -3.95
N ILE A 285 -20.20 -16.15 -2.99
CA ILE A 285 -19.87 -17.53 -2.65
C ILE A 285 -20.94 -18.07 -1.69
N TYR A 286 -21.57 -19.20 -2.06
CA TYR A 286 -22.58 -19.91 -1.28
C TYR A 286 -22.12 -21.34 -0.96
#